data_AF-A0A7Y8UZ14-F1
#
_entry.id   AF-A0A7Y8UZ14-F1
#
_cell.length_a   1.000
_cell.length_b   1.000
_cell.length_c   1.000
_cell.angle_alpha   90.00
_cell.angle_beta   90.00
_cell.angle_gamma   90.00
#
_symmetry.space_group_name_H-M   'P 1'
#
loop_
_entity.id
_entity.type
_entity.pdbx_description
1 polymer ?
#
loop_
_entity_poly.entity_id
_entity_poly.type
_entity_poly.pdbx_seq_one_letter_code
_entity_poly.pdbx_strand_id
1 'polypeptide(L)'
;MNTISFRQDMSIKEIGGQVQSYVNVYWKKTLDNHREEFLKAFPELEDATYGLYLDKLLPPVFESLEQSGYITIQDVKKGDFFIGQGLNFRQSMEKWGADNCRSRVFWVVIADQQKHPVGTMLFDFYHSHAGFDVPHAPQIYTLEDTERGLIVAAVKQIKEN
;
A
#
# COMPACT_ATOMS: atom_id res chain seq x y z
N MET A 1 6.20 -17.51 9.67
CA MET A 1 5.96 -16.98 8.31
C MET A 1 4.65 -16.22 8.37
N ASN A 2 4.62 -14.96 7.94
CA ASN A 2 3.39 -14.18 7.92
C ASN A 2 2.53 -14.73 6.77
N THR A 3 1.46 -15.45 7.09
CA THR A 3 0.67 -16.16 6.10
C THR A 3 -0.40 -15.25 5.51
N ILE A 4 -0.22 -14.85 4.26
CA ILE A 4 -1.28 -14.37 3.36
C ILE A 4 -1.28 -15.28 2.13
N SER A 5 -2.44 -15.54 1.55
CA SER A 5 -2.57 -16.40 0.36
C SER A 5 -3.79 -15.99 -0.43
N PHE A 6 -3.71 -16.10 -1.76
CA PHE A 6 -4.82 -15.78 -2.65
C PHE A 6 -5.19 -17.00 -3.50
N ARG A 7 -6.43 -17.05 -3.99
CA ARG A 7 -6.86 -18.03 -5.01
C ARG A 7 -6.87 -17.31 -6.37
N GLN A 8 -6.62 -18.04 -7.44
CA GLN A 8 -6.52 -17.50 -8.82
C GLN A 8 -7.81 -16.85 -9.36
N ASP A 9 -8.95 -17.06 -8.72
CA ASP A 9 -10.28 -16.61 -9.15
C ASP A 9 -10.91 -15.56 -8.23
N MET A 10 -10.12 -15.00 -7.30
CA MET A 10 -10.61 -13.96 -6.40
C MET A 10 -10.95 -12.67 -7.17
N SER A 11 -12.10 -12.11 -6.83
CA SER A 11 -12.46 -10.74 -7.16
C SER A 11 -11.54 -9.73 -6.46
N ILE A 12 -11.50 -8.49 -6.96
CA ILE A 12 -10.71 -7.42 -6.31
C ILE A 12 -11.13 -7.19 -4.85
N LYS A 13 -12.43 -7.37 -4.53
CA LYS A 13 -12.97 -7.24 -3.16
C LYS A 13 -12.44 -8.34 -2.24
N GLU A 14 -12.38 -9.58 -2.71
CA GLU A 14 -11.79 -10.69 -1.95
C GLU A 14 -10.29 -10.48 -1.72
N ILE A 15 -9.56 -10.06 -2.76
CA ILE A 15 -8.13 -9.70 -2.65
C ILE A 15 -7.96 -8.61 -1.60
N GLY A 16 -8.71 -7.51 -1.70
CA GLY A 16 -8.65 -6.41 -0.74
C GLY A 16 -8.96 -6.84 0.69
N GLY A 17 -9.94 -7.74 0.89
CA GLY A 17 -10.27 -8.31 2.20
C GLY A 17 -9.13 -9.14 2.81
N GLN A 18 -8.43 -9.93 2.00
CA GLN A 18 -7.25 -10.69 2.44
C GLN A 18 -6.11 -9.74 2.82
N VAL A 19 -5.85 -8.71 2.02
CA VAL A 19 -4.82 -7.71 2.32
C VAL A 19 -5.18 -6.92 3.58
N GLN A 20 -6.43 -6.49 3.75
CA GLN A 20 -6.89 -5.79 4.96
C GLN A 20 -6.69 -6.65 6.21
N SER A 21 -7.04 -7.94 6.13
CA SER A 21 -6.87 -8.89 7.23
C SER A 21 -5.40 -9.06 7.59
N TYR A 22 -4.52 -9.18 6.59
CA TYR A 22 -3.08 -9.23 6.79
C TYR A 22 -2.55 -7.95 7.47
N VAL A 23 -2.84 -6.77 6.91
CA VAL A 23 -2.28 -5.53 7.46
C VAL A 23 -2.78 -5.28 8.87
N ASN A 24 -4.06 -5.58 9.19
CA ASN A 24 -4.60 -5.46 10.54
C ASN A 24 -3.83 -6.29 11.58
N VAL A 25 -3.34 -7.47 11.20
CA VAL A 25 -2.60 -8.37 12.08
C VAL A 25 -1.12 -7.96 12.21
N TYR A 26 -0.51 -7.48 11.14
CA TYR A 26 0.95 -7.35 11.05
C TYR A 26 1.49 -5.92 11.10
N TRP A 27 0.69 -4.89 10.79
CA TRP A 27 1.18 -3.50 10.73
C TRP A 27 1.92 -3.10 12.02
N LYS A 28 1.28 -3.29 13.17
CA LYS A 28 1.83 -2.89 14.47
C LYS A 28 2.99 -3.78 14.89
N LYS A 29 2.92 -5.09 14.59
CA LYS A 29 4.00 -6.03 14.88
C LYS A 29 5.26 -5.67 14.09
N THR A 30 5.14 -5.38 12.80
CA THR A 30 6.25 -4.94 11.96
C THR A 30 6.82 -3.62 12.46
N LEU A 31 5.97 -2.67 12.85
CA LEU A 31 6.41 -1.40 13.43
C LEU A 31 7.21 -1.62 14.72
N ASP A 32 6.69 -2.43 15.64
CA ASP A 32 7.28 -2.63 16.96
C ASP A 32 8.57 -3.46 16.90
N ASN A 33 8.61 -4.50 16.06
CA ASN A 33 9.79 -5.35 15.88
C ASN A 33 11.00 -4.60 15.29
N HIS A 34 10.75 -3.51 14.57
CA HIS A 34 11.78 -2.72 13.89
C HIS A 34 11.83 -1.26 14.39
N ARG A 35 11.18 -0.96 15.53
CA ARG A 35 11.01 0.42 16.00
C ARG A 35 12.34 1.17 16.20
N GLU A 36 13.33 0.52 16.79
CA GLU A 36 14.64 1.12 17.00
C GLU A 36 15.36 1.45 15.69
N GLU A 37 15.24 0.57 14.69
CA GLU A 37 15.82 0.77 13.37
C GLU A 37 15.23 2.02 12.72
N PHE A 38 13.90 2.15 12.74
CA PHE A 38 13.23 3.31 12.16
C PHE A 38 13.52 4.61 12.91
N LEU A 39 13.51 4.59 14.26
CA LEU A 39 13.81 5.78 15.05
C LEU A 39 15.26 6.27 14.86
N LYS A 40 16.21 5.36 14.60
CA LYS A 40 17.59 5.71 14.26
C LYS A 40 17.71 6.29 12.85
N ALA A 41 16.93 5.79 11.89
CA ALA A 41 16.96 6.23 10.50
C ALA A 41 16.24 7.57 10.27
N PHE A 42 15.18 7.85 11.04
CA PHE A 42 14.30 9.01 10.82
C PHE A 42 15.01 10.38 10.82
N PRO A 43 15.98 10.68 11.71
CA PRO A 43 16.68 11.97 11.68
C PRO A 43 17.45 12.23 10.38
N GLU A 44 17.82 11.19 9.63
CA GLU A 44 18.56 11.30 8.37
C GLU A 44 17.63 11.17 7.15
N LEU A 45 16.66 10.25 7.21
CA LEU A 45 15.83 9.89 6.06
C LEU A 45 14.45 10.56 6.07
N GLU A 46 14.03 11.14 7.19
CA GLU A 46 12.72 11.75 7.40
C GLU A 46 11.60 10.84 6.85
N ASP A 47 10.74 11.36 5.96
CA ASP A 47 9.62 10.65 5.35
C ASP A 47 10.03 9.37 4.60
N ALA A 48 11.26 9.28 4.09
CA ALA A 48 11.72 8.07 3.40
C ALA A 48 11.82 6.86 4.34
N THR A 49 11.87 7.08 5.65
CA THR A 49 11.81 6.02 6.67
C THR A 49 10.50 5.23 6.59
N TYR A 50 9.40 5.85 6.17
CA TYR A 50 8.13 5.15 5.95
C TYR A 50 8.19 4.18 4.77
N GLY A 51 9.01 4.48 3.76
CA GLY A 51 9.33 3.54 2.70
C GLY A 51 9.99 2.27 3.26
N LEU A 52 10.98 2.44 4.14
CA LEU A 52 11.64 1.30 4.81
C LEU A 52 10.67 0.46 5.65
N TYR A 53 9.71 1.11 6.32
CA TYR A 53 8.66 0.39 7.05
C TYR A 53 7.79 -0.43 6.10
N LEU A 54 7.35 0.15 4.98
CA LEU A 54 6.52 -0.53 4.00
C LEU A 54 7.28 -1.65 3.27
N ASP A 55 8.60 -1.50 3.06
CA ASP A 55 9.50 -2.54 2.57
C ASP A 55 9.61 -3.75 3.51
N LYS A 56 9.27 -3.60 4.80
CA LYS A 56 9.18 -4.74 5.72
C LYS A 56 7.76 -5.29 5.84
N LEU A 57 6.73 -4.46 5.64
CA LEU A 57 5.33 -4.86 5.82
C LEU A 57 4.76 -5.61 4.62
N LEU A 58 4.98 -5.08 3.41
CA LEU A 58 4.23 -5.44 2.22
C LEU A 58 4.80 -6.54 1.31
N PRO A 59 6.11 -6.91 1.33
CA PRO A 59 6.59 -7.96 0.43
C PRO A 59 5.78 -9.26 0.46
N PRO A 60 5.37 -9.80 1.63
CA PRO A 60 4.56 -11.02 1.65
C PRO A 60 3.23 -10.89 0.89
N VAL A 61 2.65 -9.69 0.80
CA VAL A 61 1.42 -9.43 0.04
C VAL A 61 1.68 -9.56 -1.47
N PHE A 62 2.68 -8.84 -1.98
CA PHE A 62 2.96 -8.81 -3.41
C PHE A 62 3.55 -10.14 -3.91
N GLU A 63 4.43 -10.77 -3.13
CA GLU A 63 4.94 -12.11 -3.42
C GLU A 63 3.81 -13.15 -3.49
N SER A 64 2.86 -13.11 -2.54
CA SER A 64 1.73 -14.05 -2.53
C SER A 64 0.75 -13.80 -3.68
N LEU A 65 0.54 -12.53 -4.08
CA LEU A 65 -0.24 -12.21 -5.28
C LEU A 65 0.40 -12.83 -6.52
N GLU A 66 1.71 -12.63 -6.71
CA GLU A 66 2.46 -13.16 -7.84
C GLU A 66 2.43 -14.70 -7.89
N GLN A 67 2.68 -15.35 -6.75
CA GLN A 67 2.60 -16.81 -6.60
C GLN A 67 1.20 -17.35 -6.89
N SER A 68 0.17 -16.55 -6.64
CA SER A 68 -1.23 -16.91 -6.88
C SER A 68 -1.70 -16.54 -8.30
N GLY A 69 -0.81 -16.14 -9.20
CA GLY A 69 -1.16 -15.85 -10.59
C GLY A 69 -1.71 -14.45 -10.85
N TYR A 70 -1.49 -13.51 -9.94
CA TYR A 70 -1.80 -12.10 -10.15
C TYR A 70 -0.54 -11.30 -10.49
N ILE A 71 -0.72 -10.23 -11.25
CA ILE A 71 0.32 -9.24 -11.54
C ILE A 71 -0.21 -7.84 -11.28
N THR A 72 0.68 -6.85 -11.20
CA THR A 72 0.29 -5.44 -11.16
C THR A 72 0.46 -4.79 -12.53
N ILE A 73 -0.53 -4.05 -13.00
CA ILE A 73 -0.43 -3.24 -14.22
C ILE A 73 0.02 -1.83 -13.83
N GLN A 74 1.26 -1.48 -14.19
CA GLN A 74 1.84 -0.18 -13.91
C GLN A 74 2.63 0.32 -15.12
N ASP A 75 2.43 1.59 -15.51
CA ASP A 75 3.19 2.26 -16.56
C ASP A 75 4.54 2.74 -16.02
N VAL A 76 5.49 1.84 -15.77
CA VAL A 76 6.77 2.19 -15.12
C VAL A 76 7.57 3.15 -16.01
N LYS A 77 7.92 4.33 -15.50
CA LYS A 77 8.81 5.29 -16.19
C LYS A 77 10.17 5.39 -15.51
N LYS A 78 11.16 5.82 -16.28
CA LYS A 78 12.49 6.12 -15.75
C LYS A 78 12.39 7.15 -14.63
N GLY A 79 12.92 6.81 -13.46
CA GLY A 79 12.87 7.65 -12.26
C GLY A 79 11.66 7.42 -11.36
N ASP A 80 10.77 6.47 -11.68
CA ASP A 80 9.74 6.04 -10.73
C ASP A 80 10.39 5.42 -9.48
N PHE A 81 9.83 5.73 -8.32
CA PHE A 81 10.29 5.25 -7.02
C PHE A 81 9.25 4.28 -6.44
N PHE A 82 9.72 3.08 -6.07
CA PHE A 82 8.89 1.99 -5.56
C PHE A 82 9.23 1.70 -4.11
N ILE A 83 8.20 1.40 -3.32
CA ILE A 83 8.30 0.96 -1.92
C ILE A 83 7.39 -0.24 -1.71
N GLY A 84 7.66 -1.03 -0.68
CA GLY A 84 6.87 -2.20 -0.33
C GLY A 84 6.74 -3.18 -1.48
N GLN A 85 7.76 -3.28 -2.35
CA GLN A 85 7.83 -4.09 -3.58
C GLN A 85 6.86 -3.69 -4.72
N GLY A 86 5.66 -3.20 -4.42
CA GLY A 86 4.63 -2.96 -5.45
C GLY A 86 4.03 -1.56 -5.49
N LEU A 87 4.35 -0.67 -4.55
CA LEU A 87 3.76 0.67 -4.49
C LEU A 87 4.63 1.70 -5.21
N ASN A 88 4.12 2.28 -6.29
CA ASN A 88 4.78 3.36 -7.01
C ASN A 88 4.36 4.73 -6.46
N PHE A 89 5.33 5.56 -6.04
CA PHE A 89 5.03 6.90 -5.51
C PHE A 89 4.28 7.80 -6.48
N ARG A 90 4.50 7.64 -7.79
CA ARG A 90 3.78 8.40 -8.83
C ARG A 90 2.31 7.97 -8.95
N GLN A 91 1.96 6.83 -8.38
CA GLN A 91 0.61 6.30 -8.23
C GLN A 91 0.13 6.48 -6.78
N SER A 92 0.33 7.68 -6.22
CA SER A 92 -0.12 8.02 -4.88
C SER A 92 -0.61 9.46 -4.75
N MET A 93 -1.34 9.77 -3.68
CA MET A 93 -1.77 11.12 -3.36
C MET A 93 -1.84 11.37 -1.84
N GLU A 94 -1.19 12.44 -1.38
CA GLU A 94 -1.11 12.83 0.05
C GLU A 94 -2.37 13.57 0.54
N LYS A 95 -3.04 13.03 1.56
CA LYS A 95 -4.13 13.65 2.33
C LYS A 95 -3.50 14.45 3.47
N TRP A 96 -3.53 15.77 3.31
CA TRP A 96 -3.11 16.67 4.37
C TRP A 96 -4.10 16.61 5.53
N GLY A 97 -3.57 16.41 6.72
CA GLY A 97 -4.26 16.44 8.00
C GLY A 97 -3.40 17.16 9.02
N ALA A 98 -3.66 16.95 10.30
CA ALA A 98 -2.76 17.42 11.35
C ALA A 98 -1.37 16.80 11.18
N ASP A 99 -0.32 17.50 11.62
CA ASP A 99 1.06 17.05 11.41
C ASP A 99 1.36 15.69 12.05
N ASN A 100 0.63 15.30 13.08
CA ASN A 100 0.76 13.98 13.72
C ASN A 100 -0.06 12.87 13.04
N CYS A 101 -0.88 13.18 12.04
CA CYS A 101 -1.71 12.20 11.34
C CYS A 101 -2.11 12.70 9.95
N ARG A 102 -1.27 12.42 8.97
CA ARG A 102 -1.55 12.54 7.54
C ARG A 102 -1.74 11.15 6.94
N SER A 103 -2.27 11.08 5.72
CA SER A 103 -2.39 9.79 5.04
C SER A 103 -1.97 9.89 3.58
N ARG A 104 -1.34 8.84 3.05
CA ARG A 104 -1.03 8.72 1.63
C ARG A 104 -1.75 7.53 1.06
N VAL A 105 -2.57 7.78 0.05
CA VAL A 105 -3.25 6.71 -0.68
C VAL A 105 -2.43 6.35 -1.89
N PHE A 106 -1.93 5.11 -1.94
CA PHE A 106 -1.36 4.49 -3.13
C PHE A 106 -2.44 3.70 -3.88
N TRP A 107 -2.28 3.53 -5.18
CA TRP A 107 -3.16 2.65 -5.96
C TRP A 107 -2.37 1.73 -6.88
N VAL A 108 -2.86 0.50 -7.03
CA VAL A 108 -2.26 -0.53 -7.87
C VAL A 108 -3.37 -1.26 -8.61
N VAL A 109 -3.29 -1.31 -9.94
CA VAL A 109 -4.19 -2.13 -10.76
C VAL A 109 -3.71 -3.57 -10.69
N ILE A 110 -4.56 -4.49 -10.26
CA ILE A 110 -4.30 -5.93 -10.21
C ILE A 110 -4.90 -6.58 -11.46
N ALA A 111 -4.17 -7.53 -12.04
CA ALA A 111 -4.58 -8.29 -13.21
C ALA A 111 -4.21 -9.76 -13.07
N ASP A 112 -4.85 -10.62 -13.85
CA ASP A 112 -4.40 -12.01 -14.02
C ASP A 112 -3.09 -12.09 -14.83
N GLN A 113 -2.52 -13.30 -14.93
CA GLN A 113 -1.32 -13.55 -15.76
C GLN A 113 -1.52 -13.27 -17.25
N GLN A 114 -2.76 -13.26 -17.75
CA GLN A 114 -3.11 -12.89 -19.12
C GLN A 114 -3.25 -11.37 -19.30
N LYS A 115 -2.98 -10.59 -18.24
CA LYS A 115 -3.10 -9.12 -18.18
C LYS A 115 -4.55 -8.63 -18.28
N HIS A 116 -5.54 -9.46 -17.98
CA HIS A 116 -6.91 -8.98 -17.81
C HIS A 116 -7.03 -8.30 -16.44
N PRO A 117 -7.45 -7.03 -16.40
CA PRO A 117 -7.58 -6.32 -15.13
C PRO A 117 -8.69 -6.95 -14.28
N VAL A 118 -8.36 -7.23 -13.01
CA VAL A 118 -9.28 -7.73 -11.97
C VAL A 118 -9.92 -6.56 -11.22
N GLY A 119 -9.18 -5.45 -11.09
CA GLY A 119 -9.62 -4.22 -10.45
C GLY A 119 -8.44 -3.42 -9.90
N THR A 120 -8.72 -2.40 -9.10
CA THR A 120 -7.71 -1.57 -8.44
C THR A 120 -7.76 -1.73 -6.94
N MET A 121 -6.61 -1.97 -6.32
CA MET A 121 -6.42 -1.90 -4.87
C MET A 121 -5.89 -0.52 -4.49
N LEU A 122 -6.51 0.10 -3.49
CA LEU A 122 -6.04 1.33 -2.86
C LEU A 122 -5.48 1.01 -1.48
N PHE A 123 -4.31 1.54 -1.17
CA PHE A 123 -3.61 1.37 0.09
C PHE A 123 -3.46 2.74 0.76
N ASP A 124 -4.25 3.02 1.79
CA ASP A 124 -4.26 4.26 2.55
C ASP A 124 -3.39 4.13 3.80
N PHE A 125 -2.25 4.82 3.78
CA PHE A 125 -1.21 4.71 4.79
C PHE A 125 -1.11 5.96 5.65
N TYR A 126 -1.33 5.81 6.94
CA TYR A 126 -1.26 6.90 7.91
C TYR A 126 0.15 7.07 8.46
N HIS A 127 0.61 8.31 8.55
CA HIS A 127 1.94 8.64 9.05
C HIS A 127 1.98 10.04 9.70
N SER A 128 3.01 10.26 10.52
CA SER A 128 3.26 11.51 11.23
C SER A 128 4.44 12.29 10.63
N HIS A 129 4.29 13.59 10.47
CA HIS A 129 5.36 14.54 10.12
C HIS A 129 5.96 15.20 11.37
N ALA A 130 5.33 15.07 12.54
CA ALA A 130 5.86 15.57 13.81
C ALA A 130 7.02 14.72 14.39
N GLY A 131 7.24 13.54 13.80
CA GLY A 131 8.18 12.52 14.24
C GLY A 131 7.77 11.16 13.68
N PHE A 132 8.67 10.17 13.70
CA PHE A 132 8.37 8.84 13.19
C PHE A 132 7.26 8.16 14.01
N ASP A 133 6.07 8.09 13.42
CA ASP A 133 4.95 7.33 13.97
C ASP A 133 3.98 6.90 12.86
N VAL A 134 3.34 5.76 13.09
CA VAL A 134 2.28 5.20 12.25
C VAL A 134 1.03 5.14 13.13
N PRO A 135 0.18 6.19 13.12
CA PRO A 135 -0.84 6.37 14.15
C PRO A 135 -2.00 5.38 14.03
N HIS A 136 -2.24 4.86 12.82
CA HIS A 136 -3.35 3.95 12.52
C HIS A 136 -2.92 2.82 11.58
N ALA A 137 -3.66 1.70 11.66
CA ALA A 137 -3.53 0.61 10.71
C ALA A 137 -3.84 1.09 9.29
N PRO A 138 -3.05 0.70 8.27
CA PRO A 138 -3.39 0.99 6.88
C PRO A 138 -4.78 0.48 6.51
N GLN A 139 -5.50 1.26 5.69
CA GLN A 139 -6.81 0.87 5.18
C GLN A 139 -6.70 0.45 3.71
N ILE A 140 -7.40 -0.62 3.36
CA ILE A 140 -7.48 -1.16 2.01
C ILE A 140 -8.86 -0.86 1.46
N TYR A 141 -8.89 -0.21 0.30
CA TYR A 141 -10.10 -0.04 -0.49
C TYR A 141 -9.92 -0.72 -1.85
N THR A 142 -11.03 -1.01 -2.51
CA THR A 142 -11.04 -1.70 -3.80
C THR A 142 -11.98 -1.01 -4.76
N LEU A 143 -11.56 -0.87 -6.01
CA LEU A 143 -12.37 -0.37 -7.10
C LEU A 143 -12.43 -1.42 -8.21
N GLU A 144 -13.57 -1.52 -8.89
CA GLU A 144 -13.68 -2.31 -10.11
C GLU A 144 -13.02 -1.56 -11.30
N ASP A 145 -13.01 -0.22 -11.24
CA ASP A 145 -12.37 0.63 -12.24
C ASP A 145 -10.85 0.46 -12.27
N THR A 146 -10.29 0.41 -13.47
CA THR A 146 -8.84 0.32 -13.72
C THR A 146 -8.29 1.50 -14.50
N GLU A 147 -9.17 2.43 -14.90
CA GLU A 147 -8.76 3.65 -15.60
C GLU A 147 -8.25 4.71 -14.63
N ARG A 148 -7.10 5.30 -14.97
CA ARG A 148 -6.43 6.29 -14.11
C ARG A 148 -7.34 7.45 -13.71
N GLY A 149 -8.16 7.97 -14.62
CA GLY A 149 -9.05 9.09 -14.34
C GLY A 149 -10.07 8.77 -13.24
N LEU A 150 -10.70 7.61 -13.33
CA LEU A 150 -11.69 7.12 -12.37
C LEU A 150 -11.05 6.76 -11.03
N ILE A 151 -9.88 6.12 -11.04
CA ILE A 151 -9.11 5.82 -9.83
C ILE A 151 -8.77 7.12 -9.09
N VAL A 152 -8.22 8.12 -9.79
CA VAL A 152 -7.86 9.40 -9.17
C VAL A 152 -9.10 10.11 -8.59
N ALA A 153 -10.24 10.05 -9.28
CA ALA A 153 -11.49 10.62 -8.78
C ALA A 153 -11.96 9.92 -7.50
N ALA A 154 -11.93 8.59 -7.46
CA ALA A 154 -12.28 7.81 -6.28
C ALA A 154 -11.34 8.08 -5.09
N VAL A 155 -10.02 8.17 -5.34
CA VAL A 155 -9.05 8.53 -4.30
C VAL A 155 -9.33 9.93 -3.73
N LYS A 156 -9.76 10.89 -4.55
CA LYS A 156 -10.17 12.21 -4.06
C LYS A 156 -11.39 12.13 -3.14
N GLN A 157 -12.40 11.34 -3.49
CA GLN A 157 -13.59 11.15 -2.65
C GLN A 157 -13.25 10.53 -1.28
N ILE A 158 -12.37 9.53 -1.25
CA ILE A 158 -11.87 8.94 0.02
C ILE A 158 -11.20 9.99 0.91
N LYS A 159 -10.62 11.02 0.31
CA LYS A 159 -9.91 12.07 1.04
C LYS A 159 -10.79 13.24 1.45
N GLU A 160 -11.95 13.41 0.83
CA GLU A 160 -12.94 14.42 1.21
C GLU A 160 -13.85 13.95 2.35
N ASN A 161 -13.99 12.63 2.52
CA ASN A 161 -14.64 11.98 3.66
C ASN A 161 -13.72 11.89 4.88
#